data_AF-A0A4Y8KSM7-F1
#
_entry.id   AF-A0A4Y8KSM7-F1
#
_cell.length_a   1.000
_cell.length_b   1.000
_cell.length_c   1.000
_cell.angle_alpha   90.00
_cell.angle_beta   90.00
_cell.angle_gamma   90.00
#
_symmetry.space_group_name_H-M   'P 1'
#
loop_
_entity.id
_entity.type
_entity.pdbx_description
1 polymer ?
#
loop_
_entity_poly.entity_id
_entity_poly.type
_entity_poly.pdbx_seq_one_letter_code
_entity_poly.pdbx_strand_id
1 'polypeptide(L)' 'MLQARFGLNGDAPQTLDQIARIQGVTRERVRQIEKRALALLRVPRLELYLRD' A
#
# COMPACT_ATOMS: atom_id res chain seq x y z
N MET A 1 4.19 3.05 2.02
CA MET A 1 4.05 1.66 1.54
C MET A 1 3.25 1.55 0.24
N LEU A 2 1.99 2.03 0.17
CA LEU A 2 1.23 2.01 -1.09
C LEU A 2 1.92 2.80 -2.21
N GLN A 3 2.45 3.98 -1.90
CA GLN A 3 3.21 4.78 -2.87
C GLN A 3 4.40 4.02 -3.45
N ALA A 4 5.21 3.38 -2.61
CA ALA A 4 6.34 2.56 -3.03
C ALA A 4 5.90 1.30 -3.80
N ARG A 5 4.77 0.68 -3.42
CA ARG A 5 4.26 -0.51 -4.08
C ARG A 5 3.67 -0.22 -5.47
N PHE A 6 2.99 0.90 -5.62
CA PHE A 6 2.31 1.27 -6.87
C PHE A 6 3.06 2.33 -7.68
N GLY A 7 4.26 2.74 -7.24
CA GLY A 7 5.05 3.76 -7.93
C GLY A 7 4.41 5.15 -7.97
N LEU A 8 3.55 5.48 -7.01
CA LEU A 8 2.74 6.71 -7.05
C LEU A 8 3.57 8.00 -6.90
N ASN A 9 4.86 7.87 -6.56
CA ASN A 9 5.79 9.00 -6.43
C ASN A 9 6.72 9.12 -7.65
N GLY A 10 6.49 8.36 -8.73
CA GLY A 10 7.35 8.32 -9.92
C GLY A 10 8.47 7.28 -9.87
N ASP A 11 8.64 6.59 -8.74
CA ASP A 11 9.58 5.47 -8.59
C ASP A 11 8.99 4.16 -9.17
N ALA A 12 9.87 3.21 -9.52
CA ALA A 12 9.44 1.89 -9.94
C ALA A 12 8.69 1.16 -8.80
N PRO A 13 7.60 0.43 -9.12
CA PRO A 13 6.83 -0.30 -8.11
C PRO A 13 7.67 -1.36 -7.40
N GLN A 14 7.66 -1.34 -6.07
CA GLN A 14 8.41 -2.25 -5.22
C GLN A 14 7.57 -3.46 -4.80
N THR A 15 8.23 -4.63 -4.67
CA THR A 15 7.58 -5.85 -4.22
C THR A 15 7.37 -5.87 -2.70
N LEU A 16 6.47 -6.75 -2.22
CA LEU A 16 6.27 -6.95 -0.78
C LEU A 16 7.56 -7.30 -0.04
N ASP A 17 8.42 -8.12 -0.63
CA ASP A 17 9.68 -8.55 -0.03
C ASP A 17 10.70 -7.41 0.03
N GLN A 18 10.77 -6.57 -1.00
CA GLN A 18 11.62 -5.37 -0.99
C GLN A 18 11.17 -4.39 0.10
N ILE A 19 9.86 -4.15 0.19
CA ILE A 19 9.27 -3.27 1.20
C ILE A 19 9.49 -3.85 2.61
N ALA A 20 9.30 -5.16 2.80
CA ALA A 20 9.53 -5.84 4.06
C ALA A 20 10.98 -5.68 4.55
N ARG A 21 11.94 -5.87 3.63
CA ARG A 21 13.37 -5.69 3.91
C ARG A 21 13.73 -4.26 4.28
N ILE A 22 13.21 -3.27 3.56
CA ILE A 22 13.47 -1.84 3.84
C ILE A 22 12.87 -1.43 5.20
N GLN A 23 11.68 -1.95 5.53
CA GLN A 23 10.96 -1.61 6.75
C GLN A 23 11.36 -2.44 7.98
N GLY A 24 12.24 -3.44 7.81
CA GLY A 24 12.66 -4.32 8.91
C GLY A 24 11.53 -5.18 9.48
N VAL A 25 10.51 -5.50 8.67
CA VAL A 25 9.34 -6.29 9.08
C VAL A 25 9.18 -7.53 8.22
N THR A 26 8.32 -8.46 8.64
CA THR A 26 8.02 -9.64 7.83
C THR A 26 7.12 -9.30 6.63
N ARG A 27 7.25 -10.06 5.54
CA ARG A 27 6.40 -9.95 4.35
C ARG A 27 4.90 -10.02 4.69
N GLU A 28 4.53 -10.90 5.64
CA GLU A 28 3.15 -11.05 6.09
C GLU A 28 2.65 -9.80 6.82
N ARG A 29 3.50 -9.13 7.61
CA ARG A 29 3.14 -7.86 8.23
C ARG A 29 2.83 -6.79 7.19
N VAL A 30 3.64 -6.72 6.13
CA VAL A 30 3.41 -5.81 5.01
C VAL A 30 2.09 -6.12 4.30
N ARG A 31 1.79 -7.41 4.05
CA ARG A 31 0.52 -7.86 3.45
C ARG A 31 -0.70 -7.47 4.29
N GLN A 32 -0.62 -7.60 5.61
CA GLN A 32 -1.71 -7.22 6.52
C GLN A 32 -1.98 -5.70 6.51
N ILE A 33 -0.92 -4.90 6.50
CA ILE A 33 -1.02 -3.43 6.41
C ILE A 33 -1.66 -3.03 5.08
N GLU A 34 -1.22 -3.62 3.97
CA GLU A 34 -1.81 -3.37 2.66
C GLU A 34 -3.31 -3.71 2.62
N LYS A 35 -3.70 -4.88 3.14
CA LYS A 35 -5.11 -5.29 3.17
C LYS A 35 -5.97 -4.31 3.98
N ARG A 36 -5.46 -3.82 5.13
CA ARG A 36 -6.15 -2.81 5.94
C ARG A 36 -6.27 -1.47 5.20
N ALA A 37 -5.21 -1.03 4.55
CA ALA A 37 -5.23 0.22 3.79
C ALA A 37 -6.19 0.16 2.60
N LEU A 38 -6.20 -0.94 1.83
CA LEU A 38 -7.16 -1.15 0.75
C LEU A 38 -8.61 -1.22 1.27
N ALA A 39 -8.83 -1.83 2.43
CA ALA A 39 -10.14 -1.84 3.06
C ALA A 39 -10.60 -0.42 3.45
N LEU A 40 -9.69 0.42 3.97
CA LEU A 40 -9.99 1.82 4.29
C LEU A 40 -10.30 2.66 3.04
N LEU A 41 -9.62 2.41 1.92
CA LEU A 41 -9.90 3.11 0.65
C LEU A 41 -11.26 2.74 0.05
N ARG A 42 -11.78 1.55 0.35
CA ARG A 42 -13.11 1.08 -0.08
C ARG A 42 -14.25 1.56 0.83
N VAL A 43 -13.97 2.40 1.83
CA VAL A 43 -15.02 2.98 2.68
C VAL A 43 -15.73 4.06 1.86
N PRO A 44 -17.09 4.12 1.86
CA PRO A 44 -17.85 5.00 0.95
C PRO A 44 -17.41 6.47 0.96
N ARG A 45 -17.01 6.97 2.13
CA ARG A 45 -16.51 8.33 2.31
C ARG A 45 -15.23 8.61 1.54
N LEU A 46 -14.31 7.64 1.47
CA LEU A 46 -13.05 7.75 0.74
C LEU A 46 -13.21 7.44 -0.75
N GLU A 47 -14.15 6.55 -1.11
CA GLU A 47 -14.47 6.25 -2.51
C GLU A 47 -14.96 7.50 -3.27
N LEU A 48 -15.67 8.42 -2.60
CA LEU A 48 -16.05 9.72 -3.16
C LEU A 48 -14.83 10.57 -3.56
N TYR A 49 -13.79 10.63 -2.72
CA TYR A 49 -12.56 11.39 -3.00
C TYR A 49 -11.66 10.76 -4.07
N LEU A 50 -11.90 9.50 -4.44
CA LEU A 50 -11.11 8.77 -5.43
C LEU A 50 -11.79 8.71 -6.80
N ARG A 51 -13.07 9.11 -6.90
CA ARG A 51 -13.83 9.15 -8.17
C ARG A 51 -13.80 10.52 -8.86
N ASP A 52 -13.41 11.57 -8.15
CA ASP A 52 -13.18 12.93 -8.68
C ASP A 52 -11.68 13.18 -8.92
#